data_AF-A0A0P6Q9X9-F1
#
_entry.id   AF-A0A0P6Q9X9-F1
#
_cell.length_a   1.000
_cell.length_b   1.000
_cell.length_c   1.000
_cell.angle_alpha   90.00
_cell.angle_beta   90.00
_cell.angle_gamma   90.00
#
_symmetry.space_group_name_H-M   'P 1'
#
loop_
_entity.id
_entity.type
_entity.pdbx_description
1 polymer ?
#
loop_
_entity_poly.entity_id
_entity_poly.type
_entity_poly.pdbx_seq_one_letter_code
_entity_poly.pdbx_strand_id
1 'polypeptide(L)'
;MSQAGAKEVPGEPMTLENKALTTGASMIQNFKPVNQICAHLHAYHVYADDPTRCVEANHYCSPRKCRQCLIYDSPEKNARLIGVEYMITPKIYESLPKEERELWHSHEFEVKSGMLVMSAPKGTPAAVWDKAELAEMENVVPLYGKTYHMWQVDRGDAVPMGAPQLMGSFTSEEAVKKACPGGIQQLAD
;
A
#
# COMPACT_ATOMS: atom_id res chain seq x y z
N MET A 1 11.63 -4.71 14.42
CA MET A 1 12.00 -6.12 14.73
C MET A 1 12.77 -6.70 13.54
N SER A 2 13.65 -7.68 13.79
CA SER A 2 14.51 -8.36 12.81
C SER A 2 13.86 -8.47 11.43
N GLN A 3 14.54 -7.93 10.41
CA GLN A 3 14.32 -8.28 9.01
C GLN A 3 14.44 -9.81 8.91
N ALA A 4 13.33 -10.52 9.05
CA ALA A 4 13.22 -11.88 8.55
C ALA A 4 13.40 -11.74 7.05
N GLY A 5 14.64 -11.99 6.58
CA GLY A 5 15.02 -11.77 5.19
C GLY A 5 13.97 -12.38 4.27
N ALA A 6 13.28 -11.52 3.52
CA ALA A 6 12.29 -11.95 2.55
C ALA A 6 12.95 -13.02 1.69
N LYS A 7 12.38 -14.23 1.66
CA LYS A 7 12.89 -15.28 0.78
C LYS A 7 12.80 -14.74 -0.64
N GLU A 8 13.94 -14.63 -1.31
CA GLU A 8 13.98 -14.21 -2.70
C GLU A 8 13.09 -15.14 -3.54
N VAL A 9 12.40 -14.52 -4.50
CA VAL A 9 11.56 -15.25 -5.44
C VAL A 9 12.45 -16.24 -6.19
N PRO A 10 12.16 -17.56 -6.16
CA PRO A 10 12.96 -18.53 -6.87
C PRO A 10 12.98 -18.24 -8.37
N GLY A 11 14.17 -18.19 -8.96
CA GLY A 11 14.36 -17.95 -10.38
C GLY A 11 15.84 -17.70 -10.70
N GLU A 12 16.22 -17.92 -11.95
CA GLU A 12 17.56 -17.54 -12.42
C GLU A 12 17.68 -16.02 -12.50
N PRO A 13 18.84 -15.44 -12.14
CA PRO A 13 19.07 -14.02 -12.32
C PRO A 13 18.94 -13.65 -13.81
N MET A 14 18.45 -12.44 -14.10
CA MET A 14 18.34 -11.99 -15.49
C MET A 14 19.70 -12.07 -16.21
N THR A 15 19.73 -12.76 -17.35
CA THR A 15 20.89 -12.83 -18.24
C THR A 15 21.28 -11.43 -18.75
N LEU A 16 22.54 -11.28 -19.18
CA LEU A 16 23.01 -10.00 -19.74
C LEU A 16 22.20 -9.58 -20.98
N GLU A 17 21.81 -10.57 -21.79
CA GLU A 17 20.94 -10.36 -22.95
C GLU A 17 19.56 -9.82 -22.54
N ASN A 18 18.90 -10.45 -21.56
CA ASN A 18 17.61 -9.99 -21.05
C ASN A 18 17.70 -8.58 -20.46
N LYS A 19 18.78 -8.25 -19.74
CA LYS A 19 19.03 -6.88 -19.24
C LYS A 19 19.17 -5.87 -20.38
N ALA A 20 19.92 -6.20 -21.44
CA ALA A 20 20.08 -5.33 -22.59
C ALA A 20 18.76 -5.11 -23.34
N LEU A 21 18.02 -6.19 -23.59
CA LEU A 21 16.71 -6.14 -24.26
C LEU A 21 15.68 -5.34 -23.46
N THR A 22 15.57 -5.58 -22.15
CA THR A 22 14.64 -4.84 -21.27
C THR A 22 15.00 -3.36 -21.15
N THR A 23 16.29 -3.03 -21.09
CA THR A 23 16.75 -1.64 -21.09
C THR A 23 16.38 -0.95 -22.41
N GLY A 24 16.69 -1.56 -23.56
CA GLY A 24 16.32 -1.02 -24.87
C GLY A 24 14.81 -0.85 -25.03
N ALA A 25 14.03 -1.85 -24.60
CA ALA A 25 12.57 -1.78 -24.60
C ALA A 25 12.05 -0.63 -23.73
N SER A 26 12.62 -0.42 -22.54
CA SER A 26 12.19 0.66 -21.64
C SER A 26 12.41 2.07 -22.22
N MET A 27 13.35 2.24 -23.15
CA MET A 27 13.63 3.53 -23.80
C MET A 27 12.63 3.86 -24.93
N ILE A 28 12.04 2.84 -25.56
CA ILE A 28 11.12 3.01 -26.71
C ILE A 28 9.65 2.82 -26.33
N GLN A 29 9.37 2.08 -25.27
CA GLN A 29 8.02 1.80 -24.83
C GLN A 29 7.39 3.01 -24.14
N ASN A 30 6.09 3.15 -24.34
CA ASN A 30 5.32 4.25 -23.78
C ASN A 30 4.55 3.79 -22.52
N PHE A 31 5.05 4.19 -21.35
CA PHE A 31 4.45 3.85 -20.05
C PHE A 31 3.44 4.87 -19.55
N LYS A 32 2.72 5.56 -20.46
CA LYS A 32 1.72 6.59 -20.12
C LYS A 32 0.87 6.28 -18.88
N PRO A 33 0.25 5.09 -18.72
CA PRO A 33 -0.56 4.79 -17.53
C PRO A 33 0.26 4.76 -16.22
N VAL A 34 1.41 4.10 -16.22
CA VAL A 34 2.28 3.97 -15.04
C VAL A 34 2.90 5.33 -14.67
N ASN A 35 3.23 6.14 -15.67
CA ASN A 35 3.75 7.50 -15.49
C ASN A 35 2.72 8.48 -14.92
N GLN A 36 1.48 8.06 -14.65
CA GLN A 36 0.49 8.87 -13.93
C GLN A 36 0.52 8.65 -12.41
N ILE A 37 1.35 7.75 -11.89
CA ILE A 37 1.56 7.62 -10.45
C ILE A 37 2.14 8.95 -9.92
N CYS A 38 1.46 9.57 -8.98
CA CYS A 38 1.79 10.91 -8.47
C CYS A 38 2.00 10.98 -6.96
N ALA A 39 1.70 9.90 -6.23
CA ALA A 39 1.78 9.87 -4.78
C ALA A 39 2.30 8.51 -4.31
N HIS A 40 3.18 8.56 -3.31
CA HIS A 40 3.63 7.42 -2.52
C HIS A 40 3.10 7.59 -1.09
N LEU A 41 2.21 6.70 -0.67
CA LEU A 41 1.67 6.65 0.69
C LEU A 41 2.17 5.40 1.40
N HIS A 42 2.47 5.52 2.68
CA HIS A 42 2.84 4.41 3.53
C HIS A 42 1.73 4.20 4.57
N ALA A 43 1.28 2.96 4.72
CA ALA A 43 0.28 2.55 5.70
C ALA A 43 0.49 1.10 6.15
N TYR A 44 -0.37 0.60 7.01
CA TYR A 44 -0.40 -0.79 7.45
C TYR A 44 -1.75 -1.43 7.18
N HIS A 45 -1.74 -2.56 6.48
CA HIS A 45 -2.94 -3.29 6.15
C HIS A 45 -3.16 -4.45 7.11
N VAL A 46 -4.40 -4.60 7.58
CA VAL A 46 -4.86 -5.69 8.45
C VAL A 46 -5.68 -6.68 7.63
N TYR A 47 -5.48 -7.98 7.86
CA TYR A 47 -6.31 -9.00 7.19
C TYR A 47 -7.74 -8.96 7.73
N ALA A 48 -8.73 -8.88 6.84
CA ALA A 48 -10.12 -8.78 7.24
C ALA A 48 -10.63 -10.05 7.96
N ASP A 49 -10.10 -11.22 7.61
CA ASP A 49 -10.45 -12.51 8.20
C ASP A 49 -9.56 -12.87 9.42
N ASP A 50 -8.35 -12.32 9.51
CA ASP A 50 -7.45 -12.47 10.64
C ASP A 50 -6.84 -11.13 11.12
N PRO A 51 -7.58 -10.37 11.95
CA PRO A 51 -7.13 -9.07 12.44
C PRO A 51 -6.02 -9.15 13.51
N THR A 52 -5.40 -10.31 13.72
CA THR A 52 -4.17 -10.45 14.51
C THR A 52 -2.90 -10.28 13.67
N ARG A 53 -3.05 -10.13 12.36
CA ARG A 53 -1.94 -9.99 11.41
C ARG A 53 -2.07 -8.68 10.65
N CYS A 54 -0.93 -8.01 10.48
CA CYS A 54 -0.83 -6.83 9.63
C CYS A 54 0.48 -6.85 8.83
N VAL A 55 0.50 -6.12 7.73
CA VAL A 55 1.66 -5.96 6.85
C VAL A 55 1.84 -4.50 6.46
N GLU A 56 3.10 -4.10 6.27
CA GLU A 56 3.44 -2.81 5.69
C GLU A 56 2.90 -2.72 4.25
N ALA A 57 2.39 -1.55 3.87
CA ALA A 57 1.77 -1.31 2.58
C ALA A 57 2.22 0.03 1.98
N ASN A 58 3.05 -0.07 0.94
CA ASN A 58 3.55 1.07 0.18
C ASN A 58 2.70 1.28 -1.08
N HIS A 59 1.87 2.33 -1.05
CA HIS A 59 0.90 2.67 -2.06
C HIS A 59 1.52 3.60 -3.11
N TYR A 60 1.43 3.21 -4.38
CA TYR A 60 1.80 4.06 -5.50
C TYR A 60 0.56 4.38 -6.33
N CYS A 61 0.04 5.59 -6.15
CA CYS A 61 -1.30 5.95 -6.58
C CYS A 61 -1.33 6.89 -7.77
N SER A 62 -2.30 6.68 -8.66
CA SER A 62 -2.62 7.61 -9.76
C SER A 62 -3.84 8.48 -9.45
N PRO A 63 -3.84 9.78 -9.84
CA PRO A 63 -4.90 10.72 -9.49
C PRO A 63 -6.10 10.52 -10.42
N ARG A 64 -7.22 10.01 -9.89
CA ARG A 64 -8.49 9.84 -10.62
C ARG A 64 -9.67 9.92 -9.63
N LYS A 65 -10.90 10.10 -10.15
CA LYS A 65 -12.14 10.08 -9.34
C LYS A 65 -12.33 8.77 -8.55
N CYS A 66 -11.85 7.67 -9.12
CA CYS A 66 -11.59 6.42 -8.42
C CYS A 66 -10.07 6.27 -8.44
N ARG A 67 -9.43 6.58 -7.31
CA ARG A 67 -7.98 6.51 -7.15
C ARG A 67 -7.57 5.04 -7.19
N GLN A 68 -6.44 4.77 -7.84
CA GLN A 68 -5.96 3.41 -8.07
C GLN A 68 -4.53 3.36 -7.59
N CYS A 69 -4.22 2.40 -6.74
CA CYS A 69 -2.89 2.22 -6.16
C CYS A 69 -2.38 0.82 -6.41
N LEU A 70 -1.11 0.74 -6.78
CA LEU A 70 -0.32 -0.48 -6.69
C LEU A 70 0.28 -0.54 -5.28
N ILE A 71 0.17 -1.70 -4.62
CA ILE A 71 0.66 -1.88 -3.26
C ILE A 71 1.90 -2.76 -3.28
N TYR A 72 2.98 -2.26 -2.68
CA TYR A 72 4.24 -2.98 -2.50
C TYR A 72 4.52 -3.25 -1.02
N ASP A 73 5.29 -4.29 -0.72
CA ASP A 73 5.67 -4.66 0.65
C ASP A 73 6.80 -3.80 1.24
N SER A 74 7.44 -2.96 0.43
CA SER A 74 8.48 -2.02 0.83
C SER A 74 8.62 -0.92 -0.23
N PRO A 75 9.32 0.20 0.07
CA PRO A 75 9.61 1.25 -0.92
C PRO A 75 10.87 0.95 -1.75
N GLU A 76 11.50 -0.22 -1.58
CA GLU A 76 12.78 -0.56 -2.20
C GLU A 76 12.63 -1.03 -3.65
N LYS A 77 13.72 -0.95 -4.43
CA LYS A 77 13.72 -1.25 -5.87
C LYS A 77 13.26 -2.68 -6.22
N ASN A 78 13.48 -3.63 -5.32
CA ASN A 78 13.13 -5.04 -5.47
C ASN A 78 11.90 -5.45 -4.65
N ALA A 79 11.09 -4.48 -4.22
CA ALA A 79 9.84 -4.73 -3.52
C ALA A 79 8.90 -5.65 -4.31
N ARG A 80 8.13 -6.46 -3.59
CA ARG A 80 7.13 -7.34 -4.18
C ARG A 80 5.84 -6.55 -4.38
N LEU A 81 5.24 -6.62 -5.57
CA LEU A 81 3.87 -6.17 -5.78
C LEU A 81 2.95 -7.14 -5.04
N ILE A 82 2.32 -6.66 -3.97
CA ILE A 82 1.50 -7.50 -3.09
C ILE A 82 0.01 -7.34 -3.32
N GLY A 83 -0.44 -6.20 -3.86
CA GLY A 83 -1.86 -5.92 -3.95
C GLY A 83 -2.22 -4.72 -4.81
N VAL A 84 -3.53 -4.45 -4.84
CA VAL A 84 -4.11 -3.25 -5.43
C VAL A 84 -5.14 -2.66 -4.48
N GLU A 85 -5.27 -1.35 -4.53
CA GLU A 85 -6.32 -0.62 -3.85
C GLU A 85 -7.06 0.29 -4.81
N TYR A 86 -8.38 0.34 -4.63
CA TYR A 86 -9.24 1.38 -5.19
C TYR A 86 -9.75 2.27 -4.07
N MET A 87 -9.71 3.59 -4.27
CA MET A 87 -10.36 4.51 -3.36
C MET A 87 -11.43 5.35 -4.05
N ILE A 88 -12.57 5.51 -3.38
CA ILE A 88 -13.73 6.24 -3.88
C ILE A 88 -14.22 7.26 -2.87
N THR A 89 -14.97 8.26 -3.35
CA THR A 89 -15.57 9.28 -2.49
C THR A 89 -16.76 8.73 -1.71
N PRO A 90 -17.13 9.35 -0.57
CA PRO A 90 -18.32 8.98 0.20
C PRO A 90 -19.58 8.90 -0.65
N LYS A 91 -19.74 9.85 -1.58
CA LYS A 91 -20.87 9.89 -2.51
C LYS A 91 -21.00 8.63 -3.36
N ILE A 92 -19.87 8.07 -3.83
CA ILE A 92 -19.88 6.81 -4.60
C ILE A 92 -20.15 5.65 -3.65
N TYR A 93 -19.47 5.60 -2.51
CA TYR A 93 -19.65 4.54 -1.51
C TYR A 93 -21.11 4.41 -1.03
N GLU A 94 -21.77 5.54 -0.74
CA GLU A 94 -23.17 5.61 -0.34
C GLU A 94 -24.17 5.17 -1.44
N SER A 95 -23.71 5.07 -2.69
CA SER A 95 -24.51 4.54 -3.80
C SER A 95 -24.34 3.03 -4.00
N LEU A 96 -23.37 2.40 -3.34
CA LEU A 96 -23.10 0.97 -3.49
C LEU A 96 -24.17 0.11 -2.79
N PRO A 97 -24.45 -1.10 -3.29
CA PRO A 97 -25.21 -2.12 -2.57
C PRO A 97 -24.60 -2.39 -1.19
N LYS A 98 -25.43 -2.82 -0.22
CA LYS A 98 -24.97 -3.01 1.16
C LYS A 98 -23.87 -4.06 1.26
N GLU A 99 -24.04 -5.16 0.54
CA GLU A 99 -23.09 -6.29 0.49
C GLU A 99 -21.75 -5.86 -0.09
N GLU A 100 -21.77 -4.95 -1.08
CA GLU A 100 -20.54 -4.43 -1.66
C GLU A 100 -19.80 -3.53 -0.69
N ARG A 101 -20.51 -2.72 0.13
CA ARG A 101 -19.88 -1.83 1.13
C ARG A 101 -19.06 -2.57 2.18
N GLU A 102 -19.40 -3.83 2.48
CA GLU A 102 -18.65 -4.68 3.42
C GLU A 102 -17.22 -4.96 2.95
N LEU A 103 -16.94 -4.74 1.66
CA LEU A 103 -15.61 -4.90 1.06
C LEU A 103 -14.77 -3.61 1.10
N TRP A 104 -15.27 -2.53 1.69
CA TRP A 104 -14.60 -1.24 1.75
C TRP A 104 -14.36 -0.82 3.20
N HIS A 105 -13.24 -0.14 3.45
CA HIS A 105 -12.88 0.42 4.75
C HIS A 105 -12.69 1.95 4.66
N SER A 106 -12.81 2.64 5.79
CA SER A 106 -12.55 4.08 5.89
C SER A 106 -11.06 4.31 6.19
N HIS A 107 -10.48 5.37 5.61
CA HIS A 107 -9.13 5.82 5.94
C HIS A 107 -9.09 6.81 7.12
N GLU A 108 -10.25 7.16 7.68
CA GLU A 108 -10.36 8.24 8.66
C GLU A 108 -9.47 8.02 9.89
N PHE A 109 -9.44 6.81 10.44
CA PHE A 109 -8.63 6.51 11.61
C PHE A 109 -7.13 6.56 11.28
N GLU A 110 -6.70 5.94 10.18
CA GLU A 110 -5.27 5.83 9.85
C GLU A 110 -4.62 7.18 9.59
N VAL A 111 -5.33 8.09 8.93
CA VAL A 111 -4.80 9.44 8.71
C VAL A 111 -4.79 10.22 10.01
N LYS A 112 -5.85 10.14 10.83
CA LYS A 112 -5.92 10.85 12.11
C LYS A 112 -4.94 10.31 13.15
N SER A 113 -4.58 9.04 13.09
CA SER A 113 -3.59 8.42 13.97
C SER A 113 -2.14 8.62 13.51
N GLY A 114 -1.93 9.17 12.31
CA GLY A 114 -0.60 9.33 11.72
C GLY A 114 0.01 8.02 11.22
N MET A 115 -0.81 6.98 11.03
CA MET A 115 -0.38 5.68 10.50
C MET A 115 -0.38 5.63 8.98
N LEU A 116 -1.17 6.50 8.33
CA LEU A 116 -1.07 6.77 6.91
C LEU A 116 -0.34 8.09 6.72
N VAL A 117 0.82 8.02 6.07
CA VAL A 117 1.71 9.17 5.83
C VAL A 117 2.12 9.24 4.37
N MET A 118 2.42 10.44 3.88
CA MET A 118 3.04 10.61 2.57
C MET A 118 4.55 10.62 2.77
N SER A 119 5.25 9.63 2.22
CA SER A 119 6.69 9.47 2.46
C SER A 119 7.50 10.58 1.80
N ALA A 120 8.27 11.32 2.61
CA ALA A 120 9.10 12.42 2.15
C ALA A 120 10.25 11.95 1.23
N PRO A 121 10.41 12.54 0.02
CA PRO A 121 11.58 12.28 -0.80
C PRO A 121 12.84 12.73 -0.07
N LYS A 122 13.90 11.91 -0.14
CA LYS A 122 15.21 12.21 0.47
C LYS A 122 15.71 13.59 0.05
N GLY A 123 16.06 14.44 1.02
CA GLY A 123 16.59 15.78 0.79
C GLY A 123 15.54 16.89 0.68
N THR A 124 14.24 16.58 0.84
CA THR A 124 13.17 17.59 0.85
C THR A 124 13.10 18.29 2.21
N PRO A 125 13.07 19.64 2.28
CA PRO A 125 12.89 20.36 3.54
C PRO A 125 11.54 20.05 4.21
N ALA A 126 11.56 19.75 5.50
CA ALA A 126 10.36 19.36 6.27
C ALA A 126 9.20 20.36 6.09
N ALA A 127 9.44 21.66 6.31
CA ALA A 127 8.39 22.68 6.21
C ALA A 127 7.71 22.79 4.83
N VAL A 128 8.40 22.37 3.76
CA VAL A 128 7.82 22.29 2.40
C VAL A 128 7.02 21.01 2.25
N TRP A 129 7.55 19.90 2.77
CA TRP A 129 6.89 18.61 2.73
C TRP A 129 5.62 18.56 3.57
N ASP A 130 5.64 19.08 4.80
CA ASP A 130 4.50 19.06 5.74
C ASP A 130 3.24 19.66 5.11
N LYS A 131 3.39 20.73 4.31
CA LYS A 131 2.26 21.36 3.60
C LYS A 131 1.70 20.48 2.50
N ALA A 132 2.58 19.81 1.75
CA ALA A 132 2.19 18.92 0.67
C ALA A 132 1.52 17.66 1.23
N GLU A 133 2.10 17.07 2.27
CA GLU A 133 1.55 15.93 2.98
C GLU A 133 0.18 16.25 3.58
N LEU A 134 0.04 17.38 4.29
CA LEU A 134 -1.24 17.79 4.86
C LEU A 134 -2.32 17.92 3.78
N ALA A 135 -2.01 18.59 2.67
CA ALA A 135 -2.96 18.74 1.56
C ALA A 135 -3.34 17.41 0.91
N GLU A 136 -2.41 16.46 0.82
CA GLU A 136 -2.71 15.12 0.32
C GLU A 136 -3.58 14.34 1.31
N MET A 137 -3.25 14.40 2.60
CA MET A 137 -3.99 13.74 3.67
C MET A 137 -5.44 14.24 3.74
N GLU A 138 -5.67 15.55 3.60
CA GLU A 138 -7.02 16.12 3.51
C GLU A 138 -7.86 15.52 2.37
N ASN A 139 -7.23 15.13 1.26
CA ASN A 139 -7.90 14.47 0.14
C ASN A 139 -8.14 12.97 0.37
N VAL A 140 -7.30 12.30 1.18
CA VAL A 140 -7.36 10.86 1.44
C VAL A 140 -8.31 10.53 2.60
N VAL A 141 -8.31 11.31 3.68
CA VAL A 141 -9.17 11.14 4.87
C VAL A 141 -10.61 10.75 4.54
N PRO A 142 -11.33 11.46 3.63
CA PRO A 142 -12.73 11.17 3.39
C PRO A 142 -12.97 9.95 2.49
N LEU A 143 -11.94 9.33 1.92
CA LEU A 143 -12.11 8.26 0.94
C LEU A 143 -12.36 6.90 1.60
N TYR A 144 -13.04 6.03 0.87
CA TYR A 144 -13.21 4.62 1.21
C TYR A 144 -12.29 3.76 0.33
N GLY A 145 -11.51 2.87 0.93
CA GLY A 145 -10.56 1.97 0.28
C GLY A 145 -11.12 0.56 0.13
N LYS A 146 -10.89 -0.09 -1.02
CA LYS A 146 -11.10 -1.52 -1.24
C LYS A 146 -9.79 -2.13 -1.70
N THR A 147 -9.23 -2.97 -0.83
CA THR A 147 -7.86 -3.45 -0.97
C THR A 147 -7.81 -4.96 -0.95
N TYR A 148 -7.14 -5.53 -1.93
CA TYR A 148 -6.87 -6.97 -1.97
C TYR A 148 -5.38 -7.23 -2.12
N HIS A 149 -4.85 -8.07 -1.24
CA HIS A 149 -3.49 -8.59 -1.34
C HIS A 149 -3.51 -9.98 -1.97
N MET A 150 -2.71 -10.15 -3.02
CA MET A 150 -2.46 -11.44 -3.67
C MET A 150 -1.26 -12.17 -3.05
N TRP A 151 -0.39 -11.46 -2.32
CA TRP A 151 0.77 -12.04 -1.65
C TRP A 151 0.75 -11.76 -0.14
N GLN A 152 0.64 -12.82 0.65
CA GLN A 152 0.77 -12.76 2.11
C GLN A 152 2.24 -12.85 2.54
N VAL A 153 2.96 -11.72 2.44
CA VAL A 153 4.42 -11.69 2.64
C VAL A 153 4.86 -12.08 4.05
N ASP A 154 4.00 -11.90 5.05
CA ASP A 154 4.24 -12.26 6.46
C ASP A 154 4.31 -13.79 6.68
N ARG A 155 3.74 -14.59 5.78
CA ARG A 155 3.87 -16.07 5.82
C ARG A 155 5.24 -16.57 5.39
N GLY A 156 6.05 -15.71 4.76
CA GLY A 156 7.39 -16.09 4.25
C GLY A 156 7.36 -16.98 3.00
N ASP A 157 6.23 -17.02 2.28
CA ASP A 157 6.10 -17.73 1.02
C ASP A 157 6.92 -17.05 -0.09
N ALA A 158 7.59 -17.85 -0.91
CA ALA A 158 8.53 -17.38 -1.94
C ALA A 158 7.83 -16.81 -3.19
N VAL A 159 6.54 -17.13 -3.37
CA VAL A 159 5.66 -16.67 -4.46
C VAL A 159 4.26 -16.41 -3.87
N PRO A 160 3.38 -15.64 -4.54
CA PRO A 160 2.02 -15.40 -4.06
C PRO A 160 1.20 -16.71 -4.08
N MET A 161 0.94 -17.25 -2.89
CA MET A 161 0.21 -18.51 -2.69
C MET A 161 -1.18 -18.28 -2.11
N GLY A 162 -2.16 -19.02 -2.63
CA GLY A 162 -3.54 -19.00 -2.13
C GLY A 162 -4.44 -17.95 -2.81
N ALA A 163 -5.62 -17.74 -2.24
CA ALA A 163 -6.59 -16.78 -2.74
C ALA A 163 -6.23 -15.34 -2.30
N PRO A 164 -6.62 -14.31 -3.09
CA PRO A 164 -6.51 -12.93 -2.66
C PRO A 164 -7.22 -12.69 -1.32
N GLN A 165 -6.60 -11.90 -0.47
CA GLN A 165 -7.12 -11.55 0.85
C GLN A 165 -7.67 -10.14 0.85
N LEU A 166 -8.89 -9.95 1.37
CA LEU A 166 -9.43 -8.62 1.62
C LEU A 166 -8.65 -7.99 2.77
N MET A 167 -8.20 -6.76 2.56
CA MET A 167 -7.46 -5.98 3.54
C MET A 167 -8.31 -4.81 4.03
N GLY A 168 -8.12 -4.49 5.31
CA GLY A 168 -8.69 -3.31 5.95
C GLY A 168 -7.62 -2.41 6.53
N SER A 169 -8.08 -1.26 6.99
CA SER A 169 -7.35 -0.31 7.81
C SER A 169 -7.51 -0.63 9.29
N PHE A 170 -6.58 -0.16 10.12
CA PHE A 170 -6.84 -0.11 11.55
C PHE A 170 -7.92 0.92 11.86
N THR A 171 -8.76 0.64 12.86
CA THR A 171 -9.87 1.51 13.25
C THR A 171 -9.84 1.95 14.71
N SER A 172 -8.91 1.41 15.51
CA SER A 172 -8.71 1.80 16.92
C SER A 172 -7.34 1.36 17.43
N GLU A 173 -6.87 1.92 18.54
CA GLU A 173 -5.63 1.48 19.20
C GLU A 173 -5.70 0.03 19.69
N GLU A 174 -6.88 -0.43 20.11
CA GLU A 174 -7.10 -1.83 20.51
C GLU A 174 -6.92 -2.77 19.33
N ALA A 175 -7.38 -2.37 18.14
CA ALA A 175 -7.15 -3.11 16.91
C ALA A 175 -5.65 -3.16 16.58
N VAL A 176 -4.92 -2.05 16.75
CA VAL A 176 -3.46 -2.02 16.60
C VAL A 176 -2.79 -2.99 17.57
N LYS A 177 -3.13 -2.93 18.86
CA LYS A 177 -2.55 -3.81 19.89
C LYS A 177 -2.84 -5.29 19.64
N LYS A 178 -3.94 -5.62 18.97
CA LYS A 178 -4.29 -6.99 18.59
C LYS A 178 -3.33 -7.57 17.57
N ALA A 179 -2.92 -6.78 16.57
CA ALA A 179 -1.97 -7.22 15.53
C ALA A 179 -0.51 -6.98 15.93
N CYS A 180 -0.27 -5.95 16.74
CA CYS A 180 1.05 -5.46 17.12
C CYS A 180 1.04 -5.14 18.62
N PRO A 181 1.47 -6.07 19.51
CA PRO A 181 1.39 -5.88 20.95
C PRO A 181 2.16 -4.66 21.48
N GLY A 182 3.18 -4.18 20.77
CA GLY A 182 3.90 -2.94 21.09
C GLY A 182 3.17 -1.64 20.70
N GLY A 183 1.98 -1.75 20.09
CA GLY A 183 1.15 -0.61 19.70
C GLY A 183 1.68 0.17 18.51
N ILE A 184 1.19 1.40 18.34
CA ILE A 184 1.53 2.29 17.22
C ILE A 184 3.03 2.60 17.18
N GLN A 185 3.69 2.71 18.33
CA GLN A 185 5.12 3.01 18.40
C GLN A 185 5.98 1.95 17.68
N GLN A 186 5.59 0.67 17.77
CA GLN A 186 6.29 -0.41 17.08
C GLN A 186 6.10 -0.37 15.55
N LEU A 187 5.07 0.33 15.06
CA LEU A 187 4.78 0.53 13.64
C LEU A 187 5.43 1.81 13.08
N ALA A 188 5.96 2.69 13.93
CA ALA A 188 6.57 3.96 13.54
C ALA A 188 8.11 3.87 13.35
N ASP A 189 8.70 2.70 13.60
CA ASP A 189 10.14 2.40 13.52
C ASP A 189 10.50 1.61 12.25
#